data_AF-A0A239AFA3-F1
#
_entry.id   AF-A0A239AFA3-F1
#
_cell.length_a   1.000
_cell.length_b   1.000
_cell.length_c   1.000
_cell.angle_alpha   90.00
_cell.angle_beta   90.00
_cell.angle_gamma   90.00
#
_symmetry.space_group_name_H-M   'P 1'
#
loop_
_entity.id
_entity.type
_entity.pdbx_description
1 polymer ?
#
loop_
_entity_poly.entity_id
_entity_poly.type
_entity_poly.pdbx_seq_one_letter_code
_entity_poly.pdbx_strand_id
1 'polypeptide(L)'
;MKRSLLTAEEQTVRAALTTVEDVERVVLGMTQRDAKTRESRDLLCSVIDRTLKATPPVRPAVAARVLGLTEKTVRHWAKEGVLTLKQATPDSPKRLDPERLHEVLHLVRDLRAAGQTRGLLDEVWRRLNDQALLDREDLQESLAQMRRGEGAVLVARDDA
;
A
#
# COMPACT_ATOMS: atom_id res chain seq x y z
N MET A 1 18.27 26.30 -7.45
CA MET A 1 18.59 25.17 -6.54
C MET A 1 17.38 24.33 -6.10
N LYS A 2 16.32 24.90 -5.50
CA LYS A 2 15.18 24.13 -4.92
C LYS A 2 14.47 23.15 -5.88
N ARG A 3 14.35 23.48 -7.18
CA ARG A 3 13.74 22.61 -8.20
C ARG A 3 14.58 21.37 -8.52
N SER A 4 15.91 21.48 -8.52
CA SER A 4 16.82 20.36 -8.82
C SER A 4 16.76 19.29 -7.72
N LEU A 5 16.77 19.72 -6.45
CA LEU A 5 16.65 18.82 -5.30
C LEU A 5 15.30 18.09 -5.28
N LEU A 6 14.20 18.76 -5.66
CA LEU A 6 12.89 18.13 -5.73
C LEU A 6 12.83 17.03 -6.80
N THR A 7 13.47 17.25 -7.95
CA THR A 7 13.56 16.25 -9.02
C THR A 7 14.42 15.06 -8.61
N ALA A 8 15.54 15.30 -7.92
CA ALA A 8 16.39 14.22 -7.40
C ALA A 8 15.65 13.37 -6.35
N GLU A 9 14.97 14.02 -5.39
CA GLU A 9 14.14 13.34 -4.38
C GLU A 9 13.03 12.50 -5.05
N GLU A 10 12.34 13.06 -6.05
CA GLU A 10 11.35 12.33 -6.84
C GLU A 10 11.95 11.11 -7.54
N GLN A 11 13.12 11.26 -8.18
CA GLN A 11 13.79 10.16 -8.86
C GLN A 11 14.16 9.04 -7.89
N THR A 12 14.70 9.39 -6.72
CA THR A 12 15.02 8.40 -5.67
C THR A 12 13.76 7.66 -5.20
N VAL A 13 12.68 8.38 -4.88
CA VAL A 13 11.43 7.76 -4.43
C VAL A 13 10.84 6.88 -5.53
N ARG A 14 10.80 7.36 -6.78
CA ARG A 14 10.32 6.56 -7.92
C ARG A 14 11.16 5.30 -8.11
N ALA A 15 12.48 5.40 -8.07
CA ALA A 15 13.37 4.26 -8.24
C ALA A 15 13.13 3.19 -7.15
N ALA A 16 12.99 3.62 -5.89
CA ALA A 16 12.68 2.71 -4.78
C ALA A 16 11.34 2.00 -4.97
N LEU A 17 10.28 2.75 -5.30
CA LEU A 17 8.95 2.18 -5.52
C LEU A 17 8.89 1.25 -6.74
N THR A 18 9.52 1.63 -7.85
CA THR A 18 9.62 0.74 -9.03
C THR A 18 10.36 -0.56 -8.70
N THR A 19 11.45 -0.47 -7.92
CA THR A 19 12.20 -1.67 -7.50
C THR A 19 11.32 -2.60 -6.67
N VAL A 20 10.52 -2.05 -5.75
CA VAL A 20 9.54 -2.82 -4.97
C VAL A 20 8.53 -3.50 -5.90
N GLU A 21 7.89 -2.76 -6.80
CA GLU A 21 6.89 -3.30 -7.73
C GLU A 21 7.45 -4.42 -8.64
N ASP A 22 8.70 -4.29 -9.10
CA ASP A 22 9.33 -5.31 -9.92
C ASP A 22 9.60 -6.59 -9.12
N VAL A 23 10.03 -6.47 -7.85
CA VAL A 23 10.19 -7.61 -6.96
C VAL A 23 8.83 -8.25 -6.63
N GLU A 24 7.80 -7.46 -6.36
CA GLU A 24 6.44 -7.95 -6.14
C GLU A 24 5.90 -8.73 -7.34
N ARG A 25 6.16 -8.25 -8.57
CA ARG A 25 5.77 -8.96 -9.79
C ARG A 25 6.43 -10.33 -9.88
N VAL A 26 7.71 -10.44 -9.49
CA VAL A 26 8.40 -11.73 -9.41
C VAL A 26 7.74 -12.62 -8.36
N VAL A 27 7.51 -12.10 -7.16
CA VAL A 27 6.83 -12.81 -6.05
C VAL A 27 5.46 -13.35 -6.48
N LEU A 28 4.65 -12.55 -7.17
CA LEU A 28 3.32 -12.92 -7.66
C LEU A 28 3.37 -14.04 -8.71
N GLY A 29 4.42 -14.08 -9.54
CA GLY A 29 4.62 -15.10 -10.57
C GLY A 29 5.14 -16.45 -10.04
N MET A 30 5.59 -16.52 -8.79
CA MET A 30 6.19 -17.73 -8.23
C MET A 30 5.15 -18.77 -7.79
N THR A 31 5.25 -20.01 -8.29
CA THR A 31 4.41 -21.12 -7.83
C THR A 31 5.03 -21.86 -6.64
N GLN A 32 4.33 -21.92 -5.51
CA GLN A 32 4.84 -22.45 -4.23
C GLN A 32 4.83 -23.99 -4.13
N ARG A 33 5.41 -24.67 -5.13
CA ARG A 33 5.34 -26.15 -5.22
C ARG A 33 6.35 -26.85 -4.31
N ASP A 34 7.45 -26.18 -3.99
CA ASP A 34 8.56 -26.72 -3.20
C ASP A 34 9.05 -25.73 -2.14
N ALA A 35 9.76 -26.26 -1.14
CA ALA A 35 10.25 -25.50 0.01
C ALA A 35 11.22 -24.37 -0.38
N LYS A 36 12.08 -24.59 -1.40
CA LYS A 36 13.05 -23.61 -1.85
C LYS A 36 12.38 -22.41 -2.52
N THR A 37 11.32 -22.65 -3.31
CA THR A 37 10.53 -21.57 -3.90
C THR A 37 9.80 -20.75 -2.83
N ARG A 38 9.33 -21.38 -1.76
CA ARG A 38 8.74 -20.67 -0.61
C ARG A 38 9.77 -19.80 0.11
N GLU A 39 10.93 -20.36 0.44
CA GLU A 39 12.02 -19.62 1.09
C GLU A 39 12.48 -18.42 0.25
N SER A 40 12.62 -18.61 -1.06
CA SER A 40 12.99 -17.54 -1.99
C SER A 40 11.94 -16.42 -2.01
N ARG A 41 10.65 -16.78 -1.95
CA ARG A 41 9.55 -15.82 -1.86
C ARG A 41 9.63 -15.01 -0.58
N ASP A 42 9.81 -15.66 0.57
CA ASP A 42 9.90 -15.00 1.87
C ASP A 42 11.10 -14.04 1.92
N LEU A 43 12.23 -14.43 1.34
CA LEU A 43 13.40 -13.56 1.18
C LEU A 43 13.06 -12.32 0.35
N LEU A 44 12.39 -12.46 -0.80
CA LEU A 44 11.99 -11.33 -1.63
C LEU A 44 10.98 -10.41 -0.93
N CYS A 45 10.01 -10.97 -0.19
CA CYS A 45 9.12 -10.18 0.67
C CYS A 45 9.90 -9.37 1.72
N SER A 46 10.94 -9.95 2.32
CA SER A 46 11.81 -9.23 3.27
C SER A 46 12.62 -8.10 2.60
N VAL A 47 12.98 -8.25 1.32
CA VAL A 47 13.66 -7.21 0.54
C VAL A 47 12.71 -6.05 0.26
N ILE A 48 11.45 -6.34 -0.08
CA ILE A 48 10.40 -5.32 -0.26
C ILE A 48 10.26 -4.50 1.03
N ASP A 49 10.03 -5.17 2.17
CA ASP A 49 9.86 -4.53 3.47
C ASP A 49 11.07 -3.65 3.84
N ARG A 50 12.29 -4.18 3.66
CA ARG A 50 13.53 -3.44 3.92
C ARG A 50 13.67 -2.21 3.03
N THR A 51 13.33 -2.33 1.75
CA THR A 51 13.39 -1.22 0.79
C THR A 51 12.42 -0.10 1.17
N LEU A 52 11.18 -0.45 1.51
CA LEU A 52 10.17 0.51 1.93
C LEU A 52 10.55 1.19 3.25
N LYS A 53 11.04 0.44 4.24
CA LYS A 53 11.51 0.98 5.53
C LYS A 53 12.75 1.86 5.41
N ALA A 54 13.66 1.55 4.48
CA ALA A 54 14.85 2.35 4.22
C ALA A 54 14.54 3.61 3.40
N THR A 55 13.38 3.67 2.74
CA THR A 55 12.98 4.85 1.98
C THR A 55 12.67 6.01 2.93
N PRO A 56 13.23 7.21 2.70
CA PRO A 56 12.94 8.36 3.56
C PRO A 56 11.48 8.81 3.44
N PRO A 57 10.87 9.36 4.52
CA PRO A 57 9.53 9.94 4.46
C PRO A 57 9.41 11.02 3.38
N VAL A 58 8.36 10.91 2.57
CA VAL A 58 8.23 11.62 1.29
C VAL A 58 7.50 12.95 1.45
N ARG A 59 7.93 14.00 0.76
CA ARG A 59 7.21 15.28 0.76
C ARG A 59 5.89 15.18 -0.02
N PRO A 60 4.83 15.89 0.41
CA PRO A 60 3.56 15.92 -0.34
C PRO A 60 3.70 16.32 -1.81
N ALA A 61 4.58 17.27 -2.12
CA ALA A 61 4.87 17.69 -3.49
C ALA A 61 5.49 16.57 -4.35
N VAL A 62 6.36 15.73 -3.76
CA VAL A 62 6.97 14.59 -4.46
C VAL A 62 5.94 13.48 -4.65
N ALA A 63 5.19 13.12 -3.60
CA ALA A 63 4.13 12.12 -3.69
C ALA A 63 3.06 12.49 -4.72
N ALA A 64 2.71 13.77 -4.84
CA ALA A 64 1.80 14.27 -5.86
C ALA A 64 2.29 13.95 -7.28
N ARG A 65 3.58 14.17 -7.55
CA ARG A 65 4.18 13.81 -8.83
C ARG A 65 4.21 12.30 -9.04
N VAL A 66 4.61 11.54 -8.02
CA VAL A 66 4.66 10.07 -8.05
C VAL A 66 3.29 9.47 -8.39
N LEU A 67 2.23 9.91 -7.72
CA LEU A 67 0.85 9.45 -7.91
C LEU A 67 0.17 10.06 -9.15
N GLY A 68 0.74 11.09 -9.76
CA GLY A 68 0.09 11.85 -10.84
C GLY A 68 -1.17 12.57 -10.34
N LEU A 69 -1.12 13.14 -9.14
CA LEU A 69 -2.19 13.92 -8.50
C LEU A 69 -1.70 15.34 -8.21
N THR A 70 -2.60 16.23 -7.80
CA THR A 70 -2.19 17.55 -7.29
C THR A 70 -1.73 17.44 -5.83
N GLU A 71 -0.83 18.33 -5.41
CA GLU A 71 -0.40 18.38 -3.99
C GLU A 71 -1.59 18.66 -3.05
N LYS A 72 -2.56 19.46 -3.48
CA LYS A 72 -3.80 19.70 -2.73
C LYS A 72 -4.57 18.40 -2.51
N THR A 73 -4.72 17.57 -3.55
CA THR A 73 -5.37 16.26 -3.46
C THR A 73 -4.63 15.33 -2.50
N VAL A 74 -3.31 15.24 -2.61
CA VAL A 74 -2.48 14.41 -1.71
C VAL A 74 -2.64 14.84 -0.25
N ARG A 75 -2.61 16.15 0.03
CA ARG A 75 -2.83 16.67 1.38
C ARG A 75 -4.23 16.39 1.89
N HIS A 76 -5.24 16.41 1.03
CA HIS A 76 -6.59 16.01 1.38
C HIS A 76 -6.66 14.52 1.71
N TRP A 77 -6.11 13.64 0.86
CA TRP A 77 -6.08 12.19 1.12
C TRP A 77 -5.35 11.83 2.42
N ALA A 78 -4.31 12.59 2.76
CA ALA A 78 -3.62 12.43 4.04
C ALA A 78 -4.46 12.87 5.25
N LYS A 79 -5.37 13.84 5.09
CA LYS A 79 -6.33 14.22 6.13
C LYS A 79 -7.46 13.19 6.28
N GLU A 80 -7.89 12.61 5.17
CA GLU A 80 -8.89 11.53 5.14
C GLU A 80 -8.30 10.16 5.57
N GLY A 81 -7.02 10.10 5.93
CA GLY A 81 -6.36 8.88 6.43
C GLY A 81 -5.94 7.86 5.37
N VAL A 82 -6.23 8.11 4.09
CA VAL A 82 -5.79 7.23 2.98
C VAL A 82 -4.27 7.22 2.83
N LEU A 83 -3.63 8.35 3.10
CA LEU A 83 -2.17 8.44 3.18
C LEU A 83 -1.74 8.69 4.62
N THR A 84 -0.72 7.97 5.07
CA THR A 84 -0.20 8.11 6.44
C THR A 84 0.85 9.22 6.49
N LEU A 85 0.69 10.16 7.42
CA LEU A 85 1.69 11.19 7.69
C LEU A 85 2.67 10.72 8.76
N LYS A 86 3.97 10.82 8.46
CA LYS A 86 5.07 10.67 9.41
C LYS A 86 5.62 12.04 9.80
N GLN A 87 5.87 12.21 11.09
CA GLN A 87 6.41 13.43 11.67
C GLN A 87 7.41 13.04 12.76
N ALA A 88 8.64 13.57 12.68
CA ALA A 88 9.71 13.22 13.63
C ALA A 88 9.54 13.97 14.97
N THR A 89 9.14 15.24 14.89
CA THR A 89 8.86 16.12 16.04
C THR A 89 7.67 17.03 15.73
N PRO A 90 6.93 17.55 16.74
CA PRO A 90 5.76 18.42 16.54
C PRO A 90 6.00 19.65 15.65
N ASP A 91 7.23 20.17 15.60
CA ASP A 91 7.62 21.32 14.76
C ASP A 91 8.19 20.92 13.39
N SER A 92 8.52 19.63 13.21
CA SER A 92 9.00 19.15 11.92
C SER A 92 7.89 19.11 10.88
N PRO A 93 8.19 19.45 9.61
CA PRO A 93 7.17 19.47 8.57
C PRO A 93 6.71 18.04 8.25
N LYS A 94 5.38 17.82 8.26
CA LYS A 94 4.78 16.51 7.97
C LYS A 94 5.26 15.94 6.62
N ARG A 95 5.56 14.64 6.63
CA ARG A 95 5.95 13.83 5.47
C ARG A 95 5.00 12.66 5.33
N LEU A 96 5.04 11.98 4.20
CA LEU A 96 4.24 10.81 3.91
C LEU A 96 5.07 9.56 4.15
N ASP A 97 4.41 8.55 4.69
CA ASP A 97 4.99 7.23 4.85
C ASP A 97 5.19 6.54 3.48
N PRO A 98 6.41 6.05 3.16
CA PRO A 98 6.67 5.38 1.88
C PRO A 98 5.90 4.09 1.67
N GLU A 99 5.66 3.32 2.74
CA GLU A 99 4.94 2.05 2.69
C GLU A 99 3.47 2.29 2.32
N ARG A 100 2.77 3.16 3.07
CA ARG A 100 1.40 3.55 2.69
C ARG A 100 1.35 4.22 1.32
N LEU A 101 2.36 5.01 0.95
CA LEU A 101 2.42 5.63 -0.39
C LEU A 101 2.55 4.58 -1.49
N HIS A 102 3.32 3.51 -1.27
CA HIS A 102 3.46 2.38 -2.19
C HIS A 102 2.12 1.68 -2.42
N GLU A 103 1.41 1.31 -1.33
CA GLU A 103 0.08 0.68 -1.41
C GLU A 103 -0.89 1.53 -2.24
N VAL A 104 -0.98 2.82 -1.93
CA VAL A 104 -1.87 3.74 -2.65
C VAL A 104 -1.44 3.92 -4.11
N LEU A 105 -0.14 3.94 -4.40
CA LEU A 105 0.36 4.01 -5.78
C LEU A 105 -0.08 2.79 -6.57
N HIS A 106 0.05 1.60 -6.01
CA HIS A 106 -0.37 0.35 -6.63
C HIS A 106 -1.86 0.36 -6.96
N LEU A 107 -2.70 0.70 -5.97
CA LEU A 107 -4.15 0.81 -6.15
C LEU A 107 -4.54 1.85 -7.21
N VAL A 108 -3.93 3.04 -7.18
CA VAL A 108 -4.22 4.08 -8.17
C VAL A 108 -3.83 3.64 -9.58
N ARG A 109 -2.74 2.89 -9.74
CA ARG A 109 -2.33 2.34 -11.04
C ARG A 109 -3.31 1.30 -11.54
N ASP A 110 -3.73 0.36 -10.68
CA ASP A 110 -4.71 -0.67 -11.04
C ASP A 110 -6.05 -0.06 -11.45
N LEU A 111 -6.51 0.95 -10.70
CA LEU A 111 -7.74 1.68 -11.01
C LEU A 111 -7.65 2.37 -12.36
N ARG A 112 -6.53 3.04 -12.64
CA ARG A 112 -6.31 3.70 -13.94
C ARG A 112 -6.20 2.69 -15.08
N ALA A 113 -5.54 1.55 -14.86
CA ALA A 113 -5.45 0.47 -15.83
C ALA A 113 -6.83 -0.12 -16.14
N ALA A 114 -7.73 -0.18 -15.16
CA ALA A 114 -9.14 -0.52 -15.32
C ALA A 114 -10.01 0.60 -15.94
N GLY A 115 -9.41 1.73 -16.34
CA GLY A 115 -10.10 2.87 -16.94
C GLY A 115 -10.76 3.83 -15.95
N GLN A 116 -10.64 3.58 -14.64
CA GLN A 116 -11.20 4.46 -13.60
C GLN A 116 -10.27 5.66 -13.36
N THR A 117 -10.80 6.87 -13.57
CA THR A 117 -10.05 8.13 -13.43
C THR A 117 -10.73 9.13 -12.49
N ARG A 118 -11.98 8.87 -12.09
CA ARG A 118 -12.79 9.67 -11.15
C ARG A 118 -13.12 8.85 -9.91
N GLY A 119 -13.43 9.51 -8.80
CA GLY A 119 -13.78 8.81 -7.55
C GLY A 119 -12.63 7.98 -6.95
N LEU A 120 -11.38 8.29 -7.33
CA LEU A 120 -10.21 7.50 -6.91
C LEU A 120 -10.06 7.44 -5.39
N LEU A 121 -10.44 8.52 -4.67
CA LEU A 121 -10.35 8.55 -3.22
C LEU A 121 -11.23 7.46 -2.59
N ASP A 122 -12.52 7.43 -2.93
CA ASP A 122 -13.50 6.53 -2.34
C ASP A 122 -13.15 5.07 -2.66
N GLU A 123 -12.69 4.82 -3.88
CA GLU A 123 -12.33 3.48 -4.31
C GLU A 123 -11.01 3.00 -3.70
N VAL A 124 -10.00 3.87 -3.54
CA VAL A 124 -8.79 3.54 -2.78
C VAL A 124 -9.14 3.27 -1.33
N TRP A 125 -9.98 4.10 -0.71
CA TRP A 125 -10.43 3.91 0.67
C TRP A 125 -11.15 2.57 0.83
N ARG A 126 -12.08 2.25 -0.08
CA ARG A 126 -12.79 0.97 -0.10
C ARG A 126 -11.82 -0.20 -0.17
N ARG A 127 -10.88 -0.20 -1.12
CA ARG A 127 -9.91 -1.29 -1.28
C ARG A 127 -8.96 -1.43 -0.10
N LEU A 128 -8.50 -0.33 0.49
CA LEU A 128 -7.69 -0.39 1.71
C LEU A 128 -8.46 -0.97 2.89
N ASN A 129 -9.75 -0.63 3.02
CA ASN A 129 -10.60 -1.16 4.07
C ASN A 129 -10.94 -2.64 3.82
N ASP A 130 -11.22 -3.03 2.58
CA ASP A 130 -11.44 -4.42 2.19
C ASP A 130 -10.18 -5.27 2.47
N GLN A 131 -9.00 -4.75 2.14
CA GLN A 131 -7.72 -5.40 2.46
C GLN A 131 -7.52 -5.54 3.97
N ALA A 132 -7.76 -4.48 4.74
CA ALA A 132 -7.64 -4.51 6.20
C ALA A 132 -8.63 -5.48 6.86
N LEU A 133 -9.84 -5.63 6.29
CA LEU A 133 -10.79 -6.65 6.70
C LEU A 133 -10.26 -8.06 6.37
N LEU A 134 -9.73 -8.25 5.17
CA LEU A 134 -9.12 -9.52 4.75
C LEU A 134 -7.90 -9.88 5.59
N ASP A 135 -7.11 -8.93 6.05
CA ASP A 135 -5.93 -9.18 6.89
C ASP A 135 -6.29 -9.55 8.33
N ARG A 136 -7.57 -9.46 8.72
CA ARG A 136 -8.03 -9.81 10.06
C ARG A 136 -7.99 -11.33 10.25
N GLU A 137 -7.28 -11.77 11.30
CA GLU A 137 -7.03 -13.20 11.57
C GLU A 137 -8.33 -14.02 11.71
N ASP A 138 -9.37 -13.42 12.30
CA ASP A 138 -10.70 -14.04 12.46
C ASP A 138 -11.44 -14.26 11.13
N LEU A 139 -11.31 -13.32 10.19
CA LEU A 139 -11.88 -13.45 8.85
C LEU A 139 -11.08 -14.45 8.01
N GLN A 140 -9.75 -14.46 8.12
CA GLN A 140 -8.90 -15.48 7.48
C GLN A 140 -9.25 -16.89 7.96
N GLU A 141 -9.46 -17.05 9.27
CA GLU A 141 -9.89 -18.32 9.86
C GLU A 141 -11.27 -18.73 9.34
N SER A 142 -12.23 -17.81 9.31
CA SER A 142 -13.59 -18.05 8.78
C SER A 142 -13.57 -18.44 7.29
N LEU A 143 -12.75 -17.78 6.47
CA LEU A 143 -12.56 -18.13 5.05
C LEU A 143 -11.88 -19.49 4.86
N ALA A 144 -10.94 -19.84 5.74
CA ALA A 144 -10.29 -21.15 5.73
C ALA A 144 -11.28 -22.26 6.11
N GLN A 145 -12.13 -22.03 7.12
CA GLN A 145 -13.23 -22.93 7.49
C GLN A 145 -14.23 -23.09 6.34
N MET A 146 -14.65 -22.01 5.68
CA MET A 146 -15.51 -22.09 4.49
C MET A 146 -14.88 -22.90 3.35
N ARG A 147 -13.58 -22.71 3.07
CA ARG A 147 -12.85 -23.53 2.06
C ARG A 147 -12.78 -25.01 2.42
N ARG A 148 -12.83 -25.36 3.71
CA ARG A 148 -12.91 -26.74 4.22
C ARG A 148 -14.36 -27.24 4.35
N GLY A 149 -15.37 -26.41 4.09
CA GLY A 149 -16.79 -26.76 4.23
C GLY A 149 -17.33 -26.68 5.66
N GLU A 150 -16.62 -25.98 6.56
CA GLU A 150 -16.84 -25.95 8.01
C GLU A 150 -17.55 -24.68 8.51
N GLY A 151 -18.01 -23.79 7.61
CA GLY A 151 -18.52 -22.47 7.99
C GLY A 151 -19.80 -22.52 8.85
N ALA A 152 -19.69 -22.19 10.13
CA ALA A 152 -20.84 -21.94 11.00
C ALA A 152 -21.23 -20.45 10.95
N VAL A 153 -22.48 -20.15 10.57
CA VAL A 153 -23.01 -18.79 10.62
C VAL A 153 -23.29 -18.43 12.07
N LEU A 154 -22.42 -17.64 12.69
CA LEU A 154 -22.68 -17.00 13.98
C LEU A 154 -23.52 -15.75 13.73
N VAL A 155 -24.83 -15.91 13.49
CA VAL A 155 -25.75 -14.79 13.72
C VAL A 155 -25.80 -14.62 15.24
N ALA A 156 -25.29 -13.50 15.74
CA ALA A 156 -25.53 -13.10 17.11
C ALA A 156 -27.05 -13.05 17.31
N ARG A 157 -27.59 -14.02 18.05
CA ARG A 157 -28.91 -13.89 18.64
C ARG A 157 -28.78 -12.82 19.71
N ASP A 158 -29.26 -11.63 19.40
CA ASP A 158 -29.74 -10.72 20.43
C ASP A 158 -30.93 -11.42 21.09
N ASP A 159 -30.66 -12.11 22.20
CA ASP A 159 -31.71 -12.56 23.11
C ASP A 159 -32.18 -11.33 23.91
N ALA A 160 -33.48 -11.04 23.72
CA ALA A 160 -34.24 -10.00 24.42
C ALA A 160 -34.51 -10.35 25.89
#